data_AF-R4Z1I4-F1
#
_entry.id   AF-R4Z1I4-F1
#
_cell.length_a   1.000
_cell.length_b   1.000
_cell.length_c   1.000
_cell.angle_alpha   90.00
_cell.angle_beta   90.00
_cell.angle_gamma   90.00
#
_symmetry.space_group_name_H-M   'P 1'
#
loop_
_entity.id
_entity.type
_entity.pdbx_description
1 polymer ?
#
loop_
_entity_poly.entity_id
_entity_poly.type
_entity_poly.pdbx_seq_one_letter_code
_entity_poly.pdbx_strand_id
1 'polypeptide(L)'
;MTLRLSDELLAELRMVAEEDRRSVHQAVIVAIETYLADRETDEIMADAETLRALADARDAVASGDVEYGTDAVHALVQGRQAS
;
A
#
# COMPACT_ATOMS: atom_id res chain seq x y z
N MET A 1 4.64 -20.42 0.11
CA MET A 1 5.43 -19.99 -1.07
C MET A 1 6.90 -20.19 -0.75
N THR A 2 7.68 -20.80 -1.64
CA THR A 2 9.12 -21.03 -1.44
C THR A 2 9.89 -20.21 -2.48
N LEU A 3 10.72 -19.28 -2.03
CA LEU A 3 11.53 -18.42 -2.89
C LEU A 3 12.94 -18.99 -2.98
N ARG A 4 13.53 -18.95 -4.19
CA ARG A 4 14.95 -19.23 -4.41
C ARG A 4 15.66 -17.90 -4.53
N LEU A 5 16.57 -17.65 -3.60
CA LEU A 5 17.33 -16.40 -3.51
C LEU A 5 18.81 -16.72 -3.78
N SER A 6 19.53 -15.77 -4.36
CA SER A 6 21.00 -15.85 -4.37
C SER A 6 21.54 -15.71 -2.95
N ASP A 7 22.75 -16.23 -2.71
CA ASP A 7 23.41 -16.12 -1.41
C ASP A 7 23.66 -14.65 -1.01
N GLU A 8 23.96 -13.79 -2.00
CA GLU A 8 24.11 -12.35 -1.85
C GLU A 8 22.81 -11.71 -1.34
N LEU A 9 21.69 -11.94 -2.02
CA LEU A 9 20.40 -11.39 -1.63
C LEU A 9 19.93 -11.93 -0.26
N LEU A 10 20.24 -13.20 0.05
CA LEU A 10 19.96 -13.77 1.36
C LEU A 10 20.80 -13.10 2.47
N ALA A 11 22.06 -12.74 2.19
CA ALA A 11 22.90 -12.01 3.13
C ALA A 11 22.37 -10.59 3.37
N GLU A 12 21.98 -9.88 2.31
CA GLU A 12 21.34 -8.56 2.41
C GLU A 12 20.06 -8.60 3.25
N LEU A 13 19.17 -9.55 2.95
CA LEU A 13 17.91 -9.72 3.70
C LEU A 13 18.15 -10.03 5.18
N ARG A 14 19.24 -10.74 5.51
CA ARG A 14 19.61 -10.99 6.92
C ARG A 14 20.08 -9.72 7.61
N MET A 15 20.89 -8.90 6.95
CA MET A 15 21.35 -7.62 7.50
C MET A 15 20.15 -6.69 7.77
N VAL A 16 19.26 -6.54 6.79
CA VAL A 16 18.03 -5.73 6.94
C VAL A 16 17.15 -6.30 8.06
N ALA A 17 16.97 -7.62 8.12
CA ALA A 17 16.19 -8.24 9.18
C ALA A 17 16.77 -7.98 10.57
N GLU A 18 18.10 -8.03 10.71
CA GLU A 18 18.78 -7.72 11.97
C GLU A 18 18.64 -6.26 12.37
N GLU A 19 18.88 -5.33 11.43
CA GLU A 19 18.75 -3.88 11.63
C GLU A 19 17.35 -3.52 12.14
N ASP A 20 16.33 -4.07 11.49
CA ASP A 20 14.93 -3.80 11.80
C ASP A 20 14.34 -4.73 12.87
N ARG A 21 15.18 -5.55 13.51
CA ARG A 21 14.82 -6.51 14.57
C ARG A 21 13.62 -7.39 14.20
N ARG A 22 13.59 -7.86 12.96
CA ARG A 22 12.54 -8.71 12.40
C ARG A 22 13.09 -10.04 11.91
N SER A 23 12.21 -10.97 11.57
CA SER A 23 12.65 -12.21 10.92
C SER A 23 13.01 -11.97 9.46
N VAL A 24 13.88 -12.80 8.88
CA VAL A 24 14.20 -12.77 7.44
C VAL A 24 12.93 -12.93 6.60
N HIS A 25 11.99 -13.76 7.04
CA HIS A 25 10.71 -13.92 6.36
C HIS A 25 9.90 -12.62 6.33
N GLN A 26 9.83 -11.90 7.45
CA GLN A 26 9.16 -10.61 7.51
C GLN A 26 9.88 -9.56 6.67
N ALA A 27 11.22 -9.56 6.63
CA ALA A 27 11.97 -8.67 5.75
C ALA A 27 11.67 -8.93 4.27
N VAL A 28 11.52 -10.19 3.86
CA VAL A 28 11.10 -10.56 2.51
C VAL A 28 9.69 -10.05 2.20
N ILE A 29 8.73 -10.22 3.13
CA ILE A 29 7.36 -9.74 2.94
C ILE A 29 7.36 -8.23 2.72
N VAL A 30 8.02 -7.48 3.61
CA VAL A 30 8.12 -6.01 3.50
C VAL A 30 8.73 -5.60 2.18
N ALA A 31 9.82 -6.25 1.74
CA ALA A 31 10.46 -5.93 0.46
C ALA A 31 9.53 -6.15 -0.74
N ILE A 32 8.71 -7.22 -0.71
CA ILE A 32 7.72 -7.49 -1.76
C ILE A 32 6.59 -6.45 -1.72
N GLU A 33 6.09 -6.12 -0.53
CA GLU A 33 5.05 -5.10 -0.36
C GLU A 33 5.51 -3.74 -0.86
N THR A 34 6.73 -3.33 -0.52
CA THR A 34 7.35 -2.10 -1.03
C THR A 34 7.46 -2.12 -2.55
N TYR A 35 7.97 -3.21 -3.12
CA TYR A 35 8.07 -3.34 -4.58
C TYR A 35 6.71 -3.21 -5.28
N LEU A 36 5.67 -3.84 -4.72
CA LEU A 36 4.32 -3.77 -5.27
C LEU A 36 3.73 -2.37 -5.15
N ALA A 37 3.95 -1.68 -4.03
CA ALA A 37 3.50 -0.30 -3.83
C ALA A 37 4.20 0.68 -4.79
N ASP A 38 5.51 0.53 -4.98
CA ASP A 38 6.28 1.33 -5.94
C ASP A 38 5.77 1.09 -7.37
N ARG A 39 5.55 -0.18 -7.73
CA ARG A 39 4.99 -0.53 -9.04
C ARG A 39 3.59 0.04 -9.25
N GLU A 40 2.69 -0.08 -8.26
CA GLU A 40 1.35 0.48 -8.34
C GLU A 40 1.40 2.00 -8.49
N THR A 41 2.31 2.66 -7.78
CA THR A 41 2.55 4.11 -7.91
C THR A 41 3.00 4.46 -9.33
N ASP A 42 3.94 3.71 -9.90
CA ASP A 42 4.40 3.91 -11.28
C ASP A 42 3.27 3.72 -12.29
N GLU A 43 2.41 2.72 -12.09
CA GLU A 43 1.24 2.46 -12.93
C GLU A 43 0.22 3.60 -12.86
N ILE A 44 -0.10 4.09 -11.65
CA ILE A 44 -0.99 5.24 -11.43
C ILE A 44 -0.41 6.51 -12.07
N MET A 45 0.88 6.76 -11.90
CA MET A 45 1.55 7.95 -12.43
C MET A 45 1.63 7.94 -13.96
N ALA A 46 1.64 6.75 -14.58
CA ALA A 46 1.61 6.61 -16.04
C ALA A 46 0.22 6.83 -16.64
N ASP A 47 -0.85 6.75 -15.84
CA ASP A 47 -2.23 6.92 -16.29
C ASP A 47 -2.76 8.34 -16.02
N ALA A 48 -2.77 9.15 -17.08
CA ALA A 48 -3.28 10.52 -17.02
C ALA A 48 -4.78 10.63 -16.71
N GLU A 49 -5.59 9.62 -16.99
CA GLU A 49 -7.01 9.62 -16.63
C GLU A 49 -7.18 9.40 -15.13
N THR A 50 -6.48 8.41 -14.57
CA THR A 50 -6.43 8.18 -13.13
C THR A 50 -5.93 9.41 -12.37
N LEU A 51 -4.89 10.09 -12.85
CA LEU A 51 -4.39 11.31 -12.21
C LEU A 51 -5.41 12.46 -12.22
N ARG A 52 -6.20 12.61 -13.30
CA ARG A 52 -7.29 13.61 -13.33
C ARG A 52 -8.40 13.26 -12.37
N ALA A 53 -8.84 12.00 -12.36
CA ALA A 53 -9.86 11.53 -11.43
C ALA A 53 -9.42 11.73 -9.96
N LEU A 54 -8.14 11.51 -9.64
CA LEU A 54 -7.58 11.80 -8.31
C LEU A 54 -7.59 13.29 -7.98
N ALA A 55 -7.32 14.17 -8.94
CA ALA A 55 -7.40 15.61 -8.73
C ALA A 55 -8.84 16.06 -8.47
N ASP A 56 -9.79 15.60 -9.30
CA ASP A 56 -11.22 15.90 -9.15
C ASP A 56 -11.75 15.41 -7.80
N ALA A 57 -11.36 14.19 -7.38
CA ALA A 57 -11.72 13.65 -6.07
C ALA A 57 -11.17 14.49 -4.91
N ARG A 58 -9.95 15.03 -5.03
CA ARG A 58 -9.37 15.92 -4.02
C ARG A 58 -10.12 17.24 -3.93
N ASP A 59 -10.52 17.80 -5.06
CA ASP A 59 -11.30 19.05 -5.10
C ASP A 59 -12.70 18.85 -4.53
N ALA A 60 -13.34 17.72 -4.82
CA ALA A 60 -14.61 17.31 -4.22
C ALA A 60 -14.53 17.20 -2.68
N VAL A 61 -13.47 16.56 -2.17
CA VAL A 61 -13.23 16.51 -0.72
C VAL A 61 -13.01 17.91 -0.12
N ALA A 62 -12.24 18.76 -0.80
CA ALA A 62 -11.95 20.11 -0.32
C ALA A 62 -13.17 21.03 -0.31
N SER A 63 -14.08 20.88 -1.28
CA SER A 63 -15.33 21.64 -1.37
C SER A 63 -16.43 21.09 -0.47
N GLY A 64 -16.24 19.90 0.12
CA GLY A 64 -17.26 19.18 0.88
C GLY A 64 -18.32 18.52 0.00
N ASP A 65 -18.08 18.44 -1.31
CA ASP A 65 -18.91 17.74 -2.28
C ASP A 65 -18.62 16.23 -2.27
N VAL A 66 -18.87 15.59 -1.13
CA VAL A 66 -18.67 14.16 -0.92
C VAL A 66 -19.98 13.49 -0.57
N GLU A 67 -20.34 12.43 -1.31
CA GLU A 67 -21.58 11.66 -1.08
C GLU A 67 -21.58 11.01 0.30
N TYR A 68 -20.43 10.48 0.73
CA TYR A 68 -20.23 9.89 2.04
C TYR A 68 -19.16 10.69 2.80
N GLY A 69 -19.62 11.50 3.77
CA GLY A 69 -18.74 12.11 4.76
C GLY A 69 -18.04 11.06 5.62
N THR A 70 -16.98 11.47 6.32
CA THR A 70 -16.15 10.58 7.17
C THR A 70 -16.98 9.77 8.16
N ASP A 71 -17.98 10.38 8.79
CA ASP A 71 -18.85 9.72 9.78
C ASP A 71 -19.71 8.61 9.15
N ALA A 72 -20.21 8.85 7.93
CA ALA A 72 -20.98 7.86 7.19
C ALA A 72 -20.11 6.67 6.76
N VAL A 73 -18.87 6.92 6.35
CA VAL A 73 -17.89 5.86 6.03
C VAL A 73 -17.55 5.05 7.29
N HIS A 74 -17.29 5.71 8.42
CA HIS A 74 -17.03 5.01 9.69
C HIS A 74 -18.18 4.10 10.10
N ALA A 75 -19.43 4.59 10.01
CA ALA A 75 -20.61 3.79 10.30
C ALA A 75 -20.74 2.59 9.35
N LEU A 76 -20.45 2.77 8.05
CA LEU A 76 -20.49 1.69 7.06
C LEU A 76 -19.46 0.58 7.37
N VAL A 77 -18.22 0.97 7.72
CA VAL A 77 -17.15 0.02 8.03
C VAL A 77 -17.48 -0.78 9.29
N GLN A 78 -17.98 -0.12 10.35
CA GLN A 78 -18.39 -0.79 11.58
C GLN A 78 -19.59 -1.72 11.37
N GLY A 79 -20.56 -1.32 10.56
CA GLY A 79 -21.72 -2.16 10.20
C GLY A 79 -21.33 -3.43 9.46
N ARG A 80 -20.31 -3.38 8.60
CA ARG A 80 -19.76 -4.56 7.90
C ARG A 80 -18.97 -5.51 8.80
N GLN A 81 -18.34 -5.01 9.88
CA GLN A 81 -17.61 -5.87 10.84
C GLN A 81 -18.54 -6.60 11.82
N ALA A 82 -19.81 -6.21 11.89
CA ALA A 82 -20.83 -6.83 12.76
C ALA A 82 -21.68 -7.91 12.05
N SER A 83 -21.44 -8.18 10.76
CA SER A 83 -22.06 -9.27 9.98
C SER A 83 -21.06 -10.38 9.71
#